data_AF-A0A6P1J665-F1
#
_entry.id   AF-A0A6P1J665-F1
#
_cell.length_a   1.000
_cell.length_b   1.000
_cell.length_c   1.000
_cell.angle_alpha   90.00
_cell.angle_beta   90.00
_cell.angle_gamma   90.00
#
_symmetry.space_group_name_H-M   'P 1'
#
loop_
_entity.id
_entity.type
_entity.pdbx_description
1 polymer ?
#
loop_
_entity_poly.entity_id
_entity_poly.type
_entity_poly.pdbx_seq_one_letter_code
_entity_poly.pdbx_strand_id
1 'polypeptide(L)'
;MHERSDDARAERIRPALAEAAARLLGAVATGDRAAFAELFDRFGGLFSASIATVQADAAARDRICTEAFASVWRRAREGARAPEPVLWLLEVLCETLGSSREPSRRPLADGLLALACPDRELLLLAVAGRYSQPEIAALTGVRESRLGAVLRDALGSLRGGLSEGRLTA
;
A
#
# COMPACT_ATOMS: atom_id res chain seq x y z
N MET A 1 -18.14 13.07 -20.18
CA MET A 1 -18.39 11.76 -20.83
C MET A 1 -17.15 10.86 -20.90
N HIS A 2 -15.93 11.33 -20.58
CA HIS A 2 -14.71 10.51 -20.56
C HIS A 2 -14.54 9.66 -19.28
N GLU A 3 -15.04 10.12 -18.12
CA GLU A 3 -14.82 9.44 -16.83
C GLU A 3 -15.42 8.03 -16.72
N ARG A 4 -16.63 7.77 -17.27
CA ARG A 4 -17.25 6.43 -17.18
C ARG A 4 -16.52 5.34 -17.99
N SER A 5 -15.77 5.73 -19.02
CA SER A 5 -15.02 4.76 -19.84
C SER A 5 -13.67 4.40 -19.21
N ASP A 6 -13.04 5.37 -18.54
CA ASP A 6 -11.80 5.14 -17.79
C ASP A 6 -12.05 4.29 -16.54
N ASP A 7 -13.18 4.51 -15.86
CA ASP A 7 -13.60 3.76 -14.68
C ASP A 7 -13.84 2.27 -15.00
N ALA A 8 -14.55 1.96 -16.09
CA ALA A 8 -14.77 0.58 -16.56
C ALA A 8 -13.49 -0.12 -17.05
N ARG A 9 -12.52 0.64 -17.57
CA ARG A 9 -11.19 0.10 -17.92
C ARG A 9 -10.38 -0.20 -16.66
N ALA A 10 -10.37 0.71 -15.69
CA ALA A 10 -9.77 0.47 -14.39
C ALA A 10 -10.41 -0.75 -13.71
N GLU A 11 -11.73 -0.91 -13.78
CA GLU A 11 -12.49 -2.05 -13.21
C GLU A 11 -12.01 -3.40 -13.71
N ARG A 12 -11.56 -3.48 -14.96
CA ARG A 12 -11.00 -4.71 -15.55
C ARG A 12 -9.51 -4.90 -15.26
N ILE A 13 -8.74 -3.81 -15.13
CA ILE A 13 -7.30 -3.87 -14.81
C ILE A 13 -7.07 -4.34 -13.37
N ARG A 14 -8.00 -4.03 -12.46
CA ARG A 14 -7.93 -4.34 -11.02
C ARG A 14 -7.90 -5.84 -10.67
N PRO A 15 -8.87 -6.67 -11.08
CA PRO A 15 -8.78 -8.13 -10.86
C PRO A 15 -7.55 -8.72 -11.56
N ALA A 16 -7.15 -8.18 -12.71
CA ALA A 16 -5.92 -8.58 -13.39
C ALA A 16 -4.63 -8.21 -12.62
N LEU A 17 -4.66 -7.24 -11.70
CA LEU A 17 -3.52 -6.93 -10.82
C LEU A 17 -3.41 -7.93 -9.68
N ALA A 18 -4.53 -8.28 -9.04
CA ALA A 18 -4.59 -9.30 -8.01
C ALA A 18 -4.21 -10.69 -8.52
N GLU A 19 -4.76 -11.10 -9.67
CA GLU A 19 -4.43 -12.38 -10.32
C GLU A 19 -2.96 -12.48 -10.70
N ALA A 20 -2.38 -11.40 -11.24
CA ALA A 20 -0.97 -11.40 -11.55
C ALA A 20 -0.10 -11.40 -10.30
N ALA A 21 -0.50 -10.71 -9.22
CA ALA A 21 0.22 -10.78 -7.95
C ALA A 21 0.29 -12.24 -7.47
N ALA A 22 -0.83 -12.96 -7.47
CA ALA A 22 -0.90 -14.37 -7.10
C ALA A 22 0.05 -15.23 -7.95
N ARG A 23 -0.06 -15.12 -9.29
CA ARG A 23 0.77 -15.86 -10.24
C ARG A 23 2.26 -15.58 -10.05
N LEU A 24 2.62 -14.30 -9.98
CA LEU A 24 4.01 -13.87 -9.89
C LEU A 24 4.62 -14.26 -8.55
N LEU A 25 3.91 -14.05 -7.43
CA LEU A 25 4.40 -14.49 -6.12
C LEU A 25 4.60 -16.01 -6.07
N GLY A 26 3.73 -16.79 -6.72
CA GLY A 26 3.90 -18.23 -6.88
C GLY A 26 5.21 -18.61 -7.57
N ALA A 27 5.56 -17.95 -8.67
CA ALA A 27 6.82 -18.18 -9.39
C ALA A 27 8.05 -17.64 -8.62
N VAL A 28 7.94 -16.47 -7.99
CA VAL A 28 9.01 -15.91 -7.16
C VAL A 28 9.31 -16.80 -5.97
N ALA A 29 8.29 -17.45 -5.37
CA ALA A 29 8.46 -18.40 -4.28
C ALA A 29 9.30 -19.64 -4.63
N THR A 30 9.44 -19.96 -5.93
CA THR A 30 10.33 -21.02 -6.44
C THR A 30 11.71 -20.50 -6.86
N GLY A 31 11.98 -19.20 -6.71
CA GLY A 31 13.26 -18.57 -7.06
C GLY A 31 13.33 -18.02 -8.49
N ASP A 32 12.18 -17.83 -9.16
CA ASP A 32 12.15 -17.25 -10.51
C ASP A 32 12.48 -15.74 -10.48
N ARG A 33 13.65 -15.39 -11.02
CA ARG A 33 14.13 -14.01 -11.11
C ARG A 33 13.43 -13.18 -12.19
N ALA A 34 12.97 -13.81 -13.27
CA ALA A 34 12.25 -13.12 -14.33
C ALA A 34 10.84 -12.73 -13.85
N ALA A 35 10.16 -13.64 -13.14
CA ALA A 35 8.90 -13.32 -12.48
C ALA A 35 9.05 -12.21 -11.44
N PHE A 36 10.18 -12.17 -10.72
CA PHE A 36 10.45 -11.08 -9.79
C PHE A 36 10.66 -9.72 -10.48
N ALA A 37 11.34 -9.71 -11.63
CA ALA A 37 11.48 -8.50 -12.44
C ALA A 37 10.11 -8.02 -12.96
N GLU A 38 9.26 -8.93 -13.46
CA GLU A 38 7.89 -8.59 -13.87
C GLU A 38 7.06 -8.05 -12.70
N LEU A 39 7.20 -8.64 -11.50
CA LEU A 39 6.56 -8.14 -10.29
C LEU A 39 7.02 -6.71 -9.96
N PHE A 40 8.32 -6.45 -10.05
CA PHE A 40 8.88 -5.12 -9.85
C PHE A 40 8.32 -4.11 -10.85
N ASP A 41 8.30 -4.43 -12.14
CA ASP A 41 7.79 -3.53 -13.19
C ASP A 41 6.31 -3.19 -12.97
N ARG A 42 5.51 -4.16 -12.50
CA ARG A 42 4.07 -4.00 -12.33
C ARG A 42 3.69 -3.28 -11.04
N PHE A 43 4.44 -3.48 -9.95
CA PHE A 43 4.11 -2.92 -8.63
C PHE A 43 5.03 -1.77 -8.20
N GLY A 44 6.14 -1.52 -8.90
CA GLY A 44 7.11 -0.47 -8.56
C GLY A 44 6.49 0.93 -8.56
N GLY A 45 5.59 1.21 -9.50
CA GLY A 45 4.86 2.49 -9.54
C GLY A 45 3.91 2.69 -8.35
N LEU A 46 3.32 1.61 -7.84
CA LEU A 46 2.47 1.63 -6.64
C LEU A 46 3.34 1.82 -5.40
N PHE A 47 4.42 1.05 -5.25
CA PHE A 47 5.35 1.16 -4.12
C PHE A 47 5.96 2.55 -4.06
N SER A 48 6.45 3.06 -5.18
CA SER A 48 7.04 4.41 -5.25
C SER A 48 6.06 5.50 -4.81
N ALA A 49 4.81 5.45 -5.27
CA ALA A 49 3.78 6.41 -4.87
C ALA A 49 3.46 6.34 -3.37
N SER A 50 3.28 5.12 -2.85
CA SER A 50 3.01 4.89 -1.43
C SER A 50 4.19 5.30 -0.54
N ILE A 51 5.44 5.04 -0.94
CA ILE A 51 6.61 5.49 -0.17
C ILE A 51 6.69 7.02 -0.19
N ALA A 52 6.37 7.66 -1.33
CA ALA A 52 6.42 9.12 -1.45
C ALA A 52 5.39 9.85 -0.56
N THR A 53 4.32 9.19 -0.13
CA THR A 53 3.33 9.76 0.82
C THR A 53 3.80 9.74 2.26
N VAL A 54 4.78 8.90 2.58
CA VAL A 54 5.33 8.71 3.93
C VAL A 54 6.68 9.39 4.07
N GLN A 55 7.54 9.31 3.05
CA GLN A 55 8.91 9.79 3.09
C GLN A 55 9.12 10.97 2.12
N ALA A 56 9.75 12.06 2.58
CA ALA A 56 10.02 13.25 1.78
C ALA A 56 11.32 13.14 0.96
N ASP A 57 12.37 12.52 1.52
CA ASP A 57 13.69 12.43 0.89
C ASP A 57 13.74 11.39 -0.25
N ALA A 58 14.34 11.75 -1.39
CA ALA A 58 14.39 10.88 -2.57
C ALA A 58 15.33 9.69 -2.38
N ALA A 59 16.51 9.90 -1.80
CA ALA A 59 17.47 8.82 -1.59
C ALA A 59 16.95 7.78 -0.58
N ALA A 60 16.23 8.23 0.46
CA ALA A 60 15.53 7.35 1.39
C ALA A 60 14.42 6.56 0.68
N ARG A 61 13.65 7.19 -0.22
CA ARG A 61 12.60 6.47 -0.98
C ARG A 61 13.18 5.31 -1.79
N ASP A 62 14.29 5.54 -2.49
CA ASP A 62 14.93 4.51 -3.31
C ASP A 62 15.46 3.34 -2.48
N ARG A 63 16.05 3.65 -1.31
CA ARG A 63 16.49 2.64 -0.33
C ARG A 63 15.32 1.82 0.20
N ILE A 64 14.25 2.47 0.64
CA ILE A 64 13.05 1.80 1.15
C ILE A 64 12.41 0.93 0.08
N CYS A 65 12.33 1.41 -1.17
CA CYS A 65 11.79 0.63 -2.29
C CYS A 65 12.61 -0.65 -2.50
N THR A 66 13.94 -0.52 -2.53
CA THR A 66 14.87 -1.64 -2.66
C THR A 66 14.71 -2.63 -1.50
N GLU A 67 14.62 -2.14 -0.27
CA GLU A 67 14.45 -2.97 0.93
C GLU A 67 13.10 -3.70 0.91
N ALA A 68 12.03 -3.03 0.51
CA ALA A 68 10.69 -3.60 0.43
C ALA A 68 10.65 -4.75 -0.60
N PHE A 69 11.18 -4.55 -1.80
CA PHE A 69 11.26 -5.61 -2.81
C PHE A 69 12.21 -6.75 -2.38
N ALA A 70 13.31 -6.45 -1.70
CA ALA A 70 14.16 -7.50 -1.13
C ALA A 70 13.42 -8.31 -0.06
N SER A 71 12.56 -7.68 0.74
CA SER A 71 11.68 -8.34 1.71
C SER A 71 10.64 -9.22 1.02
N VAL A 72 10.00 -8.71 -0.05
CA VAL A 72 9.09 -9.48 -0.91
C VAL A 72 9.77 -10.73 -1.46
N TRP A 73 10.98 -10.62 -2.00
CA TRP A 73 11.75 -11.77 -2.49
C TRP A 73 11.98 -12.82 -1.39
N ARG A 74 12.46 -12.40 -0.22
CA ARG A 74 12.75 -13.33 0.90
C ARG A 74 11.50 -14.04 1.43
N ARG A 75 10.36 -13.35 1.42
CA ARG A 75 9.08 -13.82 1.99
C ARG A 75 8.08 -14.29 0.94
N ALA A 76 8.48 -14.43 -0.32
CA ALA A 76 7.57 -14.74 -1.42
C ALA A 76 6.72 -16.01 -1.21
N ARG A 77 7.21 -16.99 -0.44
CA ARG A 77 6.44 -18.19 -0.06
C ARG A 77 5.24 -17.89 0.82
N GLU A 78 5.32 -16.87 1.67
CA GLU A 78 4.20 -16.38 2.47
C GLU A 78 3.17 -15.72 1.54
N GLY A 79 3.65 -14.81 0.67
CA GLY A 79 2.80 -14.11 -0.30
C GLY A 79 2.11 -15.04 -1.30
N ALA A 80 2.78 -16.10 -1.74
CA ALA A 80 2.20 -17.12 -2.62
C ALA A 80 1.04 -17.89 -1.99
N ARG A 81 0.94 -17.89 -0.65
CA ARG A 81 -0.13 -18.53 0.12
C ARG A 81 -1.15 -17.52 0.67
N ALA A 82 -0.89 -16.21 0.50
CA ALA A 82 -1.77 -15.18 0.99
C ALA A 82 -3.09 -15.21 0.22
N PRO A 83 -4.25 -15.14 0.91
CA PRO A 83 -5.55 -15.07 0.23
C PRO A 83 -5.67 -13.77 -0.57
N GLU A 84 -5.07 -12.68 -0.06
CA GLU A 84 -5.09 -11.36 -0.68
C GLU A 84 -3.65 -10.92 -1.03
N PRO A 85 -3.10 -11.34 -2.18
CA PRO A 85 -1.68 -11.18 -2.49
C PRO A 85 -1.24 -9.72 -2.65
N VAL A 86 -2.12 -8.83 -3.12
CA VAL A 86 -1.82 -7.39 -3.18
C VAL A 86 -1.83 -6.75 -1.80
N LEU A 87 -2.75 -7.15 -0.92
CA LEU A 87 -2.76 -6.71 0.47
C LEU A 87 -1.49 -7.16 1.19
N TRP A 88 -1.04 -8.39 0.94
CA TRP A 88 0.24 -8.90 1.46
C TRP A 88 1.44 -8.09 0.96
N LEU A 89 1.48 -7.72 -0.33
CA LEU A 89 2.54 -6.85 -0.87
C LEU A 89 2.57 -5.49 -0.14
N LEU A 90 1.38 -4.91 0.12
CA LEU A 90 1.25 -3.66 0.84
C LEU A 90 1.64 -3.79 2.32
N GLU A 91 1.32 -4.90 2.94
CA GLU A 91 1.73 -5.20 4.31
C GLU A 91 3.25 -5.24 4.43
N VAL A 92 3.94 -5.97 3.53
CA VAL A 92 5.41 -5.98 3.47
C VAL A 92 5.97 -4.58 3.28
N LEU A 93 5.35 -3.76 2.42
CA LEU A 93 5.75 -2.37 2.21
C LEU A 93 5.59 -1.54 3.48
N CYS A 94 4.45 -1.62 4.16
CA CYS A 94 4.17 -0.88 5.38
C CYS A 94 5.09 -1.29 6.53
N GLU A 95 5.38 -2.58 6.69
CA GLU A 95 6.34 -3.09 7.67
C GLU A 95 7.76 -2.55 7.40
N THR A 96 8.14 -2.48 6.12
CA THR A 96 9.43 -1.89 5.71
C THR A 96 9.47 -0.40 6.04
N LEU A 97 8.41 0.35 5.72
CA LEU A 97 8.28 1.77 6.05
C LEU A 97 8.34 2.03 7.57
N GLY A 98 7.65 1.21 8.36
CA GLY A 98 7.62 1.31 9.82
C GLY A 98 8.98 1.04 10.46
N SER A 99 9.72 0.06 9.92
CA SER A 99 11.05 -0.34 10.42
C SER A 99 12.17 0.62 9.98
N SER A 100 11.98 1.33 8.87
CA SER A 100 12.95 2.28 8.32
C SER A 100 13.19 3.46 9.25
N ARG A 101 14.45 3.72 9.62
CA ARG A 101 14.82 4.85 10.51
C ARG A 101 15.25 6.11 9.75
N GLU A 102 14.81 6.24 8.51
CA GLU A 102 15.22 7.35 7.65
C GLU A 102 14.68 8.69 8.18
N PRO A 103 15.50 9.76 8.19
CA PRO A 103 15.03 11.09 8.54
C PRO A 103 14.03 11.61 7.49
N SER A 104 13.32 12.70 7.81
CA SER A 104 12.39 13.39 6.88
C SER A 104 11.06 12.68 6.60
N ARG A 105 10.61 11.79 7.50
CA ARG A 105 9.22 11.30 7.49
C ARG A 105 8.25 12.48 7.47
N ARG A 106 7.21 12.36 6.65
CA ARG A 106 6.16 13.38 6.55
C ARG A 106 5.34 13.43 7.84
N PRO A 107 4.74 14.58 8.20
CA PRO A 107 4.07 14.74 9.50
C PRO A 107 2.98 13.72 9.84
N LEU A 108 2.28 13.16 8.84
CA LEU A 108 1.23 12.16 9.04
C LEU A 108 1.72 10.70 9.00
N ALA A 109 3.01 10.49 8.70
CA ALA A 109 3.59 9.16 8.50
C ALA A 109 3.46 8.28 9.74
N ASP A 110 3.83 8.78 10.91
CA ASP A 110 3.89 7.97 12.12
C ASP A 110 2.49 7.53 12.58
N GLY A 111 1.51 8.42 12.50
CA GLY A 111 0.11 8.09 12.81
C GLY A 111 -0.48 7.07 11.82
N LEU A 112 -0.18 7.22 10.53
CA LEU A 112 -0.61 6.27 9.50
C LEU A 112 0.02 4.88 9.73
N LEU A 113 1.33 4.83 9.99
CA LEU A 113 2.05 3.57 10.17
C LEU A 113 1.75 2.86 11.49
N ALA A 114 1.23 3.58 12.49
CA ALA A 114 0.77 3.00 13.75
C ALA A 114 -0.54 2.21 13.64
N LEU A 115 -1.29 2.37 12.55
CA LEU A 115 -2.51 1.60 12.30
C LEU A 115 -2.18 0.11 12.09
N ALA A 116 -3.11 -0.77 12.48
CA ALA A 116 -3.00 -2.20 12.24
C ALA A 116 -3.35 -2.56 10.79
N CYS A 117 -2.89 -3.73 10.34
CA CYS A 117 -3.38 -4.33 9.09
C CYS A 117 -4.85 -4.76 9.26
N PRO A 118 -5.74 -4.51 8.29
CA PRO A 118 -5.48 -3.93 6.96
C PRO A 118 -5.61 -2.40 6.89
N ASP A 119 -6.02 -1.74 7.96
CA ASP A 119 -6.44 -0.33 7.96
C ASP A 119 -5.30 0.61 7.51
N ARG A 120 -4.05 0.29 7.88
CA ARG A 120 -2.85 1.00 7.44
C ARG A 120 -2.64 0.93 5.92
N GLU A 121 -2.70 -0.27 5.34
CA GLU A 121 -2.49 -0.52 3.91
C GLU A 121 -3.57 0.17 3.07
N LEU A 122 -4.82 0.10 3.55
CA LEU A 122 -5.96 0.75 2.93
C LEU A 122 -5.84 2.28 2.94
N LEU A 123 -5.49 2.86 4.09
CA LEU A 123 -5.33 4.30 4.22
C LEU A 123 -4.12 4.80 3.42
N LEU A 124 -3.04 4.02 3.35
CA LEU A 124 -1.87 4.34 2.54
C LEU A 124 -2.23 4.48 1.06
N LEU A 125 -3.00 3.54 0.51
CA LEU A 125 -3.48 3.62 -0.87
C LEU A 125 -4.38 4.82 -1.11
N ALA A 126 -5.28 5.12 -0.16
CA ALA A 126 -6.17 6.27 -0.26
C ALA A 126 -5.39 7.60 -0.26
N VAL A 127 -4.39 7.73 0.61
CA VAL A 127 -3.54 8.94 0.72
C VAL A 127 -2.58 9.07 -0.47
N ALA A 128 -2.16 7.95 -1.07
CA ALA A 128 -1.40 7.98 -2.33
C ALA A 128 -2.18 8.62 -3.49
N GLY A 129 -3.50 8.78 -3.36
CA GLY A 129 -4.35 9.57 -4.25
C GLY A 129 -4.54 8.97 -5.64
N ARG A 130 -4.05 7.74 -5.85
CA ARG A 130 -4.12 7.03 -7.13
C ARG A 130 -5.28 6.04 -7.23
N TYR A 131 -5.98 5.80 -6.12
CA TYR A 131 -7.01 4.78 -6.02
C TYR A 131 -8.22 5.31 -5.26
N SER A 132 -9.39 5.17 -5.87
CA SER A 132 -10.70 5.38 -5.27
C SER A 132 -11.09 4.24 -4.33
N GLN A 133 -12.16 4.43 -3.56
CA GLN A 133 -12.65 3.42 -2.62
C GLN A 133 -12.98 2.05 -3.25
N PRO A 134 -13.74 1.98 -4.36
CA PRO A 134 -14.00 0.70 -5.02
C PRO A 134 -12.71 0.10 -5.61
N GLU A 135 -11.74 0.92 -6.03
CA GLU A 135 -10.47 0.43 -6.55
C GLU A 135 -9.62 -0.23 -5.46
N ILE A 136 -9.53 0.41 -4.29
CA ILE A 136 -8.83 -0.14 -3.12
C ILE A 136 -9.49 -1.46 -2.68
N ALA A 137 -10.82 -1.50 -2.61
CA ALA A 137 -11.55 -2.71 -2.25
C ALA A 137 -11.28 -3.88 -3.22
N ALA A 138 -11.33 -3.61 -4.53
CA ALA A 138 -11.06 -4.61 -5.55
C ALA A 138 -9.60 -5.10 -5.55
N LEU A 139 -8.64 -4.21 -5.25
CA LEU A 139 -7.23 -4.56 -5.19
C LEU A 139 -6.88 -5.40 -3.97
N THR A 140 -7.51 -5.11 -2.82
CA THR A 140 -7.12 -5.70 -1.53
C THR A 140 -8.01 -6.85 -1.07
N GLY A 141 -9.11 -7.12 -1.79
CA GLY A 141 -10.16 -8.05 -1.38
C GLY A 141 -10.96 -7.60 -0.15
N VAL A 142 -10.65 -6.42 0.40
CA VAL A 142 -11.35 -5.88 1.55
C VAL A 142 -12.68 -5.26 1.11
N ARG A 143 -13.76 -5.54 1.87
CA ARG A 143 -15.08 -4.95 1.61
C ARG A 143 -15.05 -3.43 1.73
N GLU A 144 -15.67 -2.73 0.79
CA GLU A 144 -15.74 -1.25 0.74
C GLU A 144 -16.27 -0.63 2.04
N SER A 145 -17.24 -1.26 2.70
CA SER A 145 -17.76 -0.76 3.99
C SER A 145 -16.70 -0.64 5.08
N ARG A 146 -15.66 -1.49 5.05
CA ARG A 146 -14.53 -1.41 5.98
C ARG A 146 -13.67 -0.20 5.66
N LEU A 147 -13.34 0.03 4.39
CA LEU A 147 -12.58 1.19 3.96
C LEU A 147 -13.24 2.52 4.38
N GLY A 148 -14.56 2.63 4.21
CA GLY A 148 -15.32 3.80 4.67
C GLY A 148 -15.36 3.97 6.20
N ALA A 149 -15.20 2.90 6.98
CA ALA A 149 -15.03 2.99 8.43
C ALA A 149 -13.62 3.50 8.79
N VAL A 150 -12.58 2.90 8.21
CA VAL A 150 -11.18 3.29 8.42
C VAL A 150 -10.94 4.77 8.13
N LEU A 151 -11.42 5.27 6.99
CA LEU A 151 -11.29 6.68 6.62
C LEU A 151 -11.95 7.61 7.64
N ARG A 152 -13.14 7.24 8.14
CA ARG A 152 -13.85 8.01 9.15
C ARG A 152 -13.13 8.00 10.49
N ASP A 153 -12.63 6.84 10.91
CA ASP A 153 -11.91 6.69 12.17
C ASP A 153 -10.58 7.45 12.14
N ALA A 154 -9.83 7.37 11.04
CA ALA A 154 -8.61 8.13 10.82
C ALA A 154 -8.86 9.65 10.84
N LEU A 155 -9.88 10.13 10.13
CA LEU A 155 -10.28 11.55 10.16
C LEU A 155 -10.78 11.98 11.55
N GLY A 156 -11.47 11.08 12.27
CA GLY A 156 -11.91 11.29 13.65
C GLY A 156 -10.72 11.47 14.59
N SER A 157 -9.71 10.60 14.50
CA SER A 157 -8.48 10.67 15.28
C SER A 157 -7.69 11.96 14.99
N LEU A 158 -7.55 12.34 13.71
CA LEU A 158 -6.89 13.60 13.32
C LEU A 158 -7.64 14.84 13.85
N ARG A 159 -8.98 14.83 13.83
CA ARG A 159 -9.79 15.92 14.41
C ARG A 159 -9.70 15.97 15.94
N GLY A 160 -9.62 14.81 16.59
CA GLY A 160 -9.46 14.69 18.04
C GLY A 160 -8.14 15.29 18.53
N GLY A 161 -7.02 14.90 17.90
CA GLY A 161 -5.69 15.44 18.24
C GLY A 161 -5.56 16.96 18.05
N LEU A 162 -6.20 17.52 17.01
CA LEU A 162 -6.28 18.98 16.79
C LEU A 162 -7.18 19.71 17.80
N SER A 163 -8.06 18.99 18.50
CA SER A 163 -8.94 19.56 19.52
C SER A 163 -8.29 19.53 20.90
N GLU A 164 -7.56 18.45 21.23
CA GLU A 164 -6.76 18.35 22.45
C GLU A 164 -5.58 19.33 22.47
N GLY A 165 -4.90 19.54 21.32
CA GLY A 165 -3.81 20.50 21.20
C GLY A 165 -4.20 21.98 21.31
N ARG A 166 -5.50 22.30 21.30
CA ARG A 166 -6.02 23.68 21.50
C ARG A 166 -6.43 23.98 22.95
N LEU A 167 -6.44 22.98 23.83
CA LEU A 167 -6.79 23.14 25.25
C LEU A 167 -5.54 23.31 26.14
N THR A 168 -4.33 23.29 25.56
CA THR A 168 -3.05 23.39 26.28
C THR A 168 -2.24 24.65 25.94
N ALA A 169 -2.87 25.67 25.32
CA ALA A 169 -2.25 26.96 25.01
C ALA A 169 -2.90 28.12 25.77
#